data_AF-A0A660VF97-F1
#
_entry.id   AF-A0A660VF97-F1
#
_cell.length_a   1.000
_cell.length_b   1.000
_cell.length_c   1.000
_cell.angle_alpha   90.00
_cell.angle_beta   90.00
_cell.angle_gamma   90.00
#
_symmetry.space_group_name_H-M   'P 1'
#
loop_
_entity.id
_entity.type
_entity.pdbx_description
1 polymer ?
#
loop_
_entity_poly.entity_id
_entity_poly.type
_entity_poly.pdbx_seq_one_letter_code
_entity_poly.pdbx_strand_id
1 'polypeptide(L)' 'MRQYRRIKEKHPDKILFFRMGDFYEMFYEDAVEASRILGIALTSRQEGVPMAGVPHHSATTYIRRLLEAGYTVAICEQLE' A
#
# COMPACT_ATOMS: atom_id res chain seq x y z
N MET A 1 4.44 -7.35 -9.56
CA MET A 1 4.73 -8.02 -8.27
C MET A 1 6.22 -8.13 -7.91
N ARG A 2 7.13 -8.51 -8.81
CA ARG A 2 8.57 -8.64 -8.47
C ARG A 2 9.20 -7.36 -7.91
N GLN A 3 8.96 -6.21 -8.55
CA GLN A 3 9.49 -4.91 -8.09
C GLN A 3 8.95 -4.52 -6.71
N TYR A 4 7.64 -4.72 -6.48
CA TYR A 4 7.03 -4.49 -5.18
C TYR A 4 7.73 -5.30 -4.09
N ARG A 5 7.90 -6.62 -4.28
CA ARG A 5 8.60 -7.48 -3.31
C ARG A 5 10.02 -7.01 -3.03
N ARG A 6 10.78 -6.68 -4.08
CA ARG A 6 12.16 -6.18 -3.94
C ARG A 6 12.25 -4.89 -3.11
N ILE A 7 11.27 -4.01 -3.21
CA ILE A 7 11.24 -2.76 -2.42
C ILE A 7 10.75 -3.06 -1.00
N LYS A 8 9.73 -3.91 -0.85
CA LYS A 8 9.21 -4.35 0.43
C LYS A 8 10.28 -5.06 1.28
N GLU A 9 11.18 -5.83 0.67
CA GLU A 9 12.33 -6.44 1.35
C GLU A 9 13.25 -5.41 2.04
N LYS A 10 13.31 -4.17 1.54
CA LYS A 10 14.08 -3.07 2.17
C LYS A 10 13.31 -2.39 3.30
N HIS A 11 11.99 -2.60 3.37
CA HIS A 11 11.07 -1.98 4.32
C HIS A 11 10.07 -3.01 4.86
N PRO A 12 10.53 -4.11 5.47
CA PRO A 12 9.67 -5.25 5.82
C PRO A 12 8.59 -4.88 6.83
N ASP A 13 8.87 -3.93 7.72
CA ASP A 13 8.03 -3.45 8.82
C ASP A 13 7.08 -2.31 8.43
N LYS A 14 7.15 -1.80 7.20
CA LYS A 14 6.40 -0.62 6.76
C LYS A 14 5.33 -0.98 5.75
N ILE A 15 4.17 -0.36 5.81
CA ILE A 15 3.17 -0.48 4.74
C ILE A 15 3.72 0.24 3.51
N LEU A 16 3.92 -0.50 2.41
CA LEU A 16 4.46 0.05 1.17
C LEU A 16 3.32 0.56 0.27
N PHE A 17 3.23 1.89 0.17
CA PHE A 17 2.42 2.58 -0.83
C PHE A 17 3.19 2.59 -2.15
N PHE A 18 2.82 1.71 -3.07
CA PHE A 18 3.47 1.59 -4.37
C PHE A 18 2.66 2.31 -5.45
N ARG A 19 3.20 3.41 -6.00
CA ARG A 19 2.48 4.22 -6.98
C ARG A 19 2.31 3.48 -8.29
N MET A 20 1.07 3.38 -8.76
CA MET A 20 0.72 2.94 -10.11
C MET A 20 -0.39 3.81 -10.67
N GLY A 21 -0.01 4.68 -11.61
CA GLY A 21 -0.90 5.71 -12.12
C GLY A 21 -1.41 6.61 -10.99
N ASP A 22 -2.74 6.73 -10.90
CA ASP A 22 -3.43 7.60 -9.94
C ASP A 22 -3.70 6.95 -8.58
N PHE A 23 -3.14 5.77 -8.33
CA PHE A 23 -3.32 5.03 -7.07
C PHE A 23 -2.00 4.69 -6.42
N TYR A 24 -2.01 4.65 -5.08
CA TYR A 24 -1.06 3.85 -4.33
C TYR A 24 -1.70 2.49 -4.06
N GLU A 25 -1.08 1.43 -4.58
CA GLU A 25 -1.50 0.06 -4.32
C GLU A 25 -0.57 -0.58 -3.27
N MET A 26 -1.18 -1.39 -2.42
CA MET A 26 -0.55 -2.26 -1.43
C MET A 26 -0.92 -3.70 -1.77
N PHE A 27 -0.04 -4.63 -1.44
CA PHE A 27 -0.22 -6.05 -1.76
C PHE A 27 0.08 -6.96 -0.57
N TYR A 28 -0.37 -8.21 -0.64
CA TYR A 28 -0.10 -9.24 0.38
C TYR A 28 -0.57 -8.77 1.78
N GLU A 29 0.26 -8.93 2.82
CA GLU A 29 -0.10 -8.52 4.18
C GLU A 29 -0.38 -7.01 4.29
N ASP A 30 0.36 -6.18 3.55
CA ASP A 30 0.13 -4.72 3.57
C ASP A 30 -1.27 -4.37 3.09
N ALA A 31 -1.80 -5.10 2.08
CA ALA A 31 -3.16 -4.90 1.60
C ALA A 31 -4.20 -5.27 2.65
N VAL A 32 -4.00 -6.40 3.34
CA VAL A 32 -4.93 -6.91 4.36
C VAL A 32 -4.99 -5.95 5.55
N GLU A 33 -3.82 -5.53 6.06
CA GLU A 33 -3.73 -4.60 7.19
C GLU A 33 -4.29 -3.23 6.83
N ALA A 34 -3.88 -2.66 5.70
CA ALA A 34 -4.36 -1.36 5.27
C ALA A 34 -5.86 -1.37 5.00
N SER A 35 -6.41 -2.42 4.39
CA SER A 35 -7.86 -2.56 4.19
C SER A 35 -8.61 -2.52 5.52
N ARG A 36 -8.16 -3.29 6.51
CA ARG A 36 -8.77 -3.35 7.84
C ARG A 36 -8.72 -2.02 8.57
N ILE A 37 -7.57 -1.33 8.58
CA ILE A 37 -7.36 -0.08 9.31
C ILE A 37 -8.06 1.09 8.63
N LEU A 38 -7.97 1.16 7.30
CA LEU A 38 -8.49 2.28 6.53
C LEU A 38 -9.97 2.12 6.19
N GLY A 39 -10.53 0.91 6.30
CA GLY A 39 -11.90 0.61 5.91
C GLY A 39 -12.09 0.69 4.39
N ILE A 40 -11.07 0.33 3.62
CA ILE A 40 -11.08 0.32 2.15
C ILE A 40 -11.25 -1.11 1.64
N ALA A 41 -11.71 -1.25 0.40
CA ALA A 41 -11.94 -2.57 -0.20
C ALA A 41 -10.64 -3.39 -0.28
N LEU A 42 -10.67 -4.61 0.26
CA LEU A 42 -9.70 -5.66 -0.02
C LEU A 42 -10.16 -6.41 -1.27
N THR A 43 -9.32 -6.39 -2.29
CA THR A 43 -9.56 -7.06 -3.58
C THR A 43 -8.41 -8.01 -3.86
N SER A 44 -8.38 -8.60 -5.05
CA SER A 44 -7.27 -9.43 -5.49
C SER A 44 -6.81 -9.05 -6.90
N ARG A 45 -5.51 -9.09 -7.13
CA ARG A 45 -4.89 -9.02 -8.46
C ARG A 45 -4.53 -10.43 -8.93
N GLN A 46 -3.92 -10.54 -10.12
CA GLN A 46 -3.42 -11.78 -10.74
C GLN A 46 -3.04 -12.86 -9.73
N GLU A 47 -3.51 -14.09 -9.97
CA GLU A 47 -3.24 -15.26 -9.13
C GLU A 47 -3.76 -15.13 -7.68
N GLY A 48 -4.76 -14.28 -7.45
CA GLY A 48 -5.42 -14.14 -6.15
C GLY A 48 -4.61 -13.34 -5.12
N VAL A 49 -3.59 -12.60 -5.54
CA VAL A 49 -2.78 -11.79 -4.63
C VAL A 49 -3.63 -10.68 -4.00
N PRO A 50 -3.76 -10.61 -2.66
CA PRO A 50 -4.51 -9.56 -1.98
C PRO A 50 -4.00 -8.17 -2.37
N MET A 51 -4.94 -7.24 -2.60
CA MET A 51 -4.67 -5.89 -3.03
C MET A 51 -5.64 -4.91 -2.40
N ALA A 52 -5.12 -3.79 -1.92
CA ALA A 52 -5.90 -2.63 -1.53
C ALA A 52 -5.24 -1.37 -2.12
N GLY A 53 -6.01 -0.34 -2.39
CA GLY A 53 -5.49 0.88 -3.00
C GLY A 53 -6.20 2.13 -2.51
N VAL A 54 -5.48 3.25 -2.55
CA VAL A 54 -6.02 4.57 -2.24
C VAL A 54 -5.67 5.56 -3.37
N PRO A 55 -6.54 6.53 -3.68
CA PRO A 55 -6.24 7.52 -4.71
C PRO A 55 -5.05 8.40 -4.29
N HIS A 56 -4.07 8.57 -5.18
CA HIS A 56 -2.82 9.31 -4.94
C HIS A 56 -3.08 10.72 -4.43
N HIS A 57 -4.02 11.46 -5.04
CA HIS A 57 -4.36 12.83 -4.67
C HIS A 57 -4.94 12.95 -3.25
N SER A 58 -5.42 11.86 -2.68
CA SER A 58 -5.99 11.79 -1.33
C SER A 58 -5.12 11.01 -0.33
N ALA A 59 -3.94 10.55 -0.75
CA ALA A 59 -3.09 9.63 -0.01
C ALA A 59 -2.68 10.15 1.37
N THR A 60 -2.44 11.46 1.49
CA THR A 60 -2.04 12.11 2.75
C THR A 60 -2.99 11.78 3.90
N THR A 61 -4.30 11.77 3.64
CA THR A 61 -5.31 11.46 4.66
C THR A 61 -5.22 10.00 5.12
N TYR A 62 -5.01 9.07 4.19
CA TYR A 62 -4.86 7.64 4.51
C TYR A 62 -3.55 7.35 5.23
N ILE A 63 -2.46 7.98 4.80
CA ILE A 63 -1.15 7.88 5.45
C ILE A 63 -1.28 8.33 6.90
N ARG A 64 -1.91 9.48 7.16
CA ARG A 64 -2.11 9.97 8.52
C ARG A 64 -2.85 8.97 9.40
N ARG A 65 -3.92 8.34 8.88
CA ARG A 65 -4.67 7.31 9.62
C ARG A 65 -3.82 6.07 9.95
N LEU A 66 -2.93 5.66 9.04
CA LEU A 66 -1.99 4.56 9.31
C LEU A 66 -0.96 4.94 10.38
N LEU A 67 -0.43 6.17 10.33
CA LEU A 67 0.49 6.69 11.34
C LEU A 67 -0.16 6.77 12.72
N GLU A 68 -1.39 7.27 12.80
CA GLU A 68 -2.18 7.34 14.04
C GLU A 68 -2.50 5.94 14.60
N ALA A 69 -2.59 4.93 13.74
CA ALA A 69 -2.74 3.52 14.13
C ALA A 69 -1.39 2.85 14.53
N GLY A 70 -0.28 3.58 14.54
CA GLY A 70 1.04 3.09 14.94
C GLY A 70 1.85 2.41 13.83
N TYR A 71 1.40 2.48 12.57
CA TYR A 71 2.14 1.95 11.43
C TYR A 71 3.03 3.01 10.82
N THR A 72 4.13 2.60 10.18
CA THR A 72 4.91 3.49 9.32
C THR A 72 4.65 3.17 7.86
N VAL A 73 4.69 4.19 7.00
CA VAL A 73 4.39 4.06 5.57
C VAL A 73 5.63 4.37 4.75
N ALA A 74 5.99 3.49 3.83
CA ALA A 74 6.99 3.73 2.81
C ALA A 74 6.29 4.14 1.52
N ILE A 75 6.66 5.29 0.94
CA ILE A 75 6.11 5.77 -0.33
C ILE A 75 7.10 5.44 -1.43
N CYS A 76 6.67 4.66 -2.42
CA CYS A 76 7.42 4.39 -3.63
C CYS A 76 6.75 5.12 -4.79
N GLU A 77 7.42 6.16 -5.28
CA GLU A 77 7.01 6.89 -6.47
C GLU A 77 7.45 6.18 -7.75
N GLN A 78 6.74 6.45 -8.84
CA GLN A 78 7.20 6.09 -10.18
C GLN A 78 8.17 7.17 -10.65
N LEU A 79 9.41 6.79 -10.95
CA LEU A 79 10.34 7.63 -11.68
C LEU A 79 10.05 7.42 -13.17
N GLU A 80 9.91 8.52 -13.92
CA GLU A 80 9.72 8.50 -15.38
C GLU A 80 10.85 7.74 -16.11
#